data_AF-A0A7R9WUB1-F1
#
_entry.id   AF-A0A7R9WUB1-F1
#
_cell.length_a   1.000
_cell.length_b   1.000
_cell.length_c   1.000
_cell.angle_alpha   90.00
_cell.angle_beta   90.00
_cell.angle_gamma   90.00
#
_symmetry.space_group_name_H-M   'P 1'
#
loop_
_entity.id
_entity.type
_entity.pdbx_description
1 polymer ?
#
loop_
_entity_poly.entity_id
_entity_poly.type
_entity_poly.pdbx_seq_one_letter_code
_entity_poly.pdbx_strand_id
1 'polypeptide(L)'
;DVINSRQQGFLALFAGDTGEISDTIRSQIDSKVAEWREEGRATLVPGVLFIDEVHMLDMDCFSFLNRALESELAPVLVIATNRGVSQIRGTHYHSPHGIPLDLLDRLMIIPTTPYGFEELKEILKVRCREEAVDMSEDALELLSRIAKETSLRYAIHMIITSSLVAKKRKSPKVELDHVERCFKLFADVQRSTKFVMEYQQEFLFHEAQSPDASIQDGTKLNTTTNPSEAARVEPGAASTDAMQEG
;
A
#
# COMPACT_ATOMS: atom_id res chain seq x y z
N ASP A 1 -28.28 -4.87 -15.29
CA ASP A 1 -27.78 -6.24 -15.58
C ASP A 1 -28.27 -7.31 -14.62
N VAL A 2 -27.85 -7.32 -13.35
CA VAL A 2 -28.17 -8.41 -12.39
C VAL A 2 -29.68 -8.68 -12.22
N ILE A 3 -30.51 -7.65 -12.16
CA ILE A 3 -31.97 -7.81 -12.01
C ILE A 3 -32.58 -8.61 -13.17
N ASN A 4 -32.06 -8.41 -14.38
CA ASN A 4 -32.55 -9.07 -15.59
C ASN A 4 -31.86 -10.42 -15.85
N SER A 5 -30.84 -10.80 -15.06
CA SER A 5 -30.09 -12.03 -15.29
C SER A 5 -30.64 -13.26 -14.54
N ARG A 6 -31.42 -13.07 -13.47
CA ARG A 6 -32.03 -14.17 -12.71
C ARG A 6 -33.46 -13.86 -12.27
N GLN A 7 -34.30 -14.89 -12.11
CA GLN A 7 -35.69 -14.76 -11.64
C GLN A 7 -35.83 -14.12 -10.24
N GLN A 8 -34.80 -14.17 -9.40
CA GLN A 8 -34.68 -13.44 -8.12
C GLN A 8 -33.46 -12.48 -8.13
N GLY A 9 -33.19 -11.82 -9.26
CA GLY A 9 -32.00 -10.98 -9.43
C GLY A 9 -31.86 -9.83 -8.42
N PHE A 10 -32.97 -9.37 -7.82
CA PHE A 10 -32.93 -8.37 -6.76
C PHE A 10 -32.26 -8.89 -5.47
N LEU A 11 -32.53 -10.13 -5.06
CA LEU A 11 -31.91 -10.72 -3.87
C LEU A 11 -30.43 -11.05 -4.13
N ALA A 12 -30.11 -11.47 -5.36
CA ALA A 12 -28.75 -11.81 -5.77
C ALA A 12 -27.79 -10.61 -5.65
N LEU A 13 -28.27 -9.38 -5.88
CA LEU A 13 -27.49 -8.14 -5.69
C LEU A 13 -26.93 -8.01 -4.27
N PHE A 14 -27.66 -8.48 -3.25
CA PHE A 14 -27.26 -8.37 -1.84
C PHE A 14 -26.58 -9.64 -1.33
N ALA A 15 -26.81 -10.78 -1.98
CA ALA A 15 -26.22 -12.06 -1.61
C ALA A 15 -24.81 -12.28 -2.19
N GLY A 16 -24.37 -11.47 -3.16
CA GLY A 16 -23.08 -11.62 -3.84
C GLY A 16 -23.01 -12.80 -4.81
N ASP A 17 -24.04 -13.65 -4.88
CA ASP A 17 -24.19 -14.72 -5.87
C ASP A 17 -24.79 -14.18 -7.18
N THR A 18 -24.17 -13.14 -7.73
CA THR A 18 -24.59 -12.59 -9.03
C THR A 18 -24.01 -13.39 -10.19
N GLY A 19 -22.89 -14.11 -9.96
CA GLY A 19 -22.15 -14.84 -10.99
C GLY A 19 -21.66 -13.95 -12.12
N GLU A 20 -21.06 -14.58 -13.14
CA GLU A 20 -20.77 -13.89 -14.41
C GLU A 20 -22.07 -13.61 -15.15
N ILE A 21 -22.24 -12.36 -15.61
CA ILE A 21 -23.39 -11.98 -16.43
C ILE A 21 -22.99 -12.17 -17.89
N SER A 22 -23.72 -13.01 -18.60
CA SER A 22 -23.49 -13.28 -20.02
C SER A 22 -23.61 -12.01 -20.86
N ASP A 23 -22.74 -11.88 -21.86
CA ASP A 23 -22.71 -10.72 -22.76
C ASP A 23 -24.03 -10.53 -23.52
N THR A 24 -24.77 -11.60 -23.82
CA THR A 24 -26.10 -11.52 -24.45
C THR A 24 -27.09 -10.68 -23.64
N ILE A 25 -27.07 -10.82 -22.31
CA ILE A 25 -27.95 -10.06 -21.40
C ILE A 25 -27.48 -8.60 -21.34
N ARG A 26 -26.15 -8.36 -21.28
CA ARG A 26 -25.59 -7.01 -21.31
C ARG A 26 -26.02 -6.26 -22.58
N SER A 27 -25.80 -6.85 -23.75
CA SER A 27 -26.18 -6.24 -25.03
C SER A 27 -27.68 -5.99 -25.17
N GLN A 28 -28.54 -6.88 -24.64
CA GLN A 28 -29.99 -6.65 -24.61
C GLN A 28 -30.36 -5.44 -23.74
N ILE A 29 -29.68 -5.26 -22.62
CA ILE A 29 -29.93 -4.13 -21.71
C ILE A 29 -29.39 -2.84 -22.31
N ASP A 30 -28.18 -2.86 -22.88
CA ASP A 30 -27.59 -1.72 -23.58
C ASP A 30 -28.51 -1.20 -24.69
N SER A 31 -29.10 -2.11 -25.47
CA SER A 31 -30.05 -1.76 -26.53
C SER A 31 -31.31 -1.09 -25.99
N LYS A 32 -31.90 -1.62 -24.91
CA LYS A 32 -33.09 -1.03 -24.28
C LYS A 32 -32.80 0.33 -23.65
N VAL A 33 -31.63 0.49 -23.03
CA VAL A 33 -31.20 1.75 -22.43
C VAL A 33 -30.95 2.81 -23.50
N ALA A 34 -30.39 2.42 -24.65
CA ALA A 34 -30.24 3.29 -25.81
C ALA A 34 -31.60 3.74 -26.36
N GLU A 35 -32.55 2.81 -26.53
CA GLU A 35 -33.93 3.13 -26.94
C GLU A 35 -34.59 4.12 -25.98
N TRP A 36 -34.52 3.88 -24.66
CA TRP A 36 -35.10 4.81 -23.67
C TRP A 36 -34.45 6.19 -23.66
N ARG A 37 -33.15 6.27 -24.00
CA ARG A 37 -32.45 7.54 -24.17
C ARG A 37 -32.96 8.28 -25.41
N GLU A 38 -33.12 7.59 -26.53
CA GLU A 38 -33.63 8.17 -27.79
C GLU A 38 -35.10 8.61 -27.67
N GLU A 39 -35.93 7.84 -26.96
CA GLU A 39 -37.33 8.18 -26.65
C GLU A 39 -37.47 9.32 -25.62
N GLY A 40 -36.38 9.78 -25.01
CA GLY A 40 -36.40 10.81 -23.96
C GLY A 40 -37.01 10.35 -22.63
N ARG A 41 -37.13 9.03 -22.42
CA ARG A 41 -37.66 8.43 -21.18
C ARG A 41 -36.62 8.24 -20.10
N ALA A 42 -35.33 8.23 -20.48
CA ALA A 42 -34.21 8.10 -19.58
C ALA A 42 -33.07 9.05 -19.97
N THR A 43 -32.22 9.38 -19.00
CA THR A 43 -31.00 10.15 -19.22
C THR A 43 -29.83 9.38 -18.60
N LEU A 44 -28.73 9.29 -19.34
CA LEU A 44 -27.51 8.65 -18.85
C LEU A 44 -26.67 9.69 -18.11
N VAL A 45 -26.24 9.31 -16.89
CA VAL A 45 -25.38 10.14 -16.04
C VAL A 45 -24.08 9.36 -15.83
N PRO A 46 -22.95 9.81 -16.42
CA PRO A 46 -21.65 9.21 -16.16
C PRO A 46 -21.29 9.34 -14.68
N GLY A 47 -20.86 8.23 -14.07
CA GLY A 47 -20.42 8.19 -12.68
C GLY A 47 -18.94 8.52 -12.52
N VAL A 48 -18.41 8.24 -11.32
CA VAL A 48 -16.98 8.28 -11.02
C VAL A 48 -16.54 6.88 -10.60
N LEU A 49 -15.50 6.35 -11.25
CA LEU A 49 -14.85 5.11 -10.86
C LEU A 49 -13.56 5.46 -10.13
N PHE A 50 -13.51 5.19 -8.83
CA PHE A 50 -12.30 5.37 -8.02
C PHE A 50 -11.58 4.03 -7.82
N ILE A 51 -10.31 3.95 -8.22
CA ILE A 51 -9.45 2.79 -7.99
C ILE A 51 -8.28 3.22 -7.10
N ASP A 52 -8.27 2.73 -5.87
CA ASP A 52 -7.13 2.90 -4.97
C ASP A 52 -6.06 1.85 -5.24
N GLU A 53 -4.81 2.19 -4.92
CA GLU A 53 -3.63 1.32 -5.11
C GLU A 53 -3.52 0.71 -6.53
N VAL A 54 -3.70 1.54 -7.56
CA VAL A 54 -3.76 1.11 -8.97
C VAL A 54 -2.53 0.33 -9.44
N HIS A 55 -1.38 0.51 -8.79
CA HIS A 55 -0.15 -0.25 -9.05
C HIS A 55 -0.28 -1.77 -8.77
N MET A 56 -1.38 -2.20 -8.15
CA MET A 56 -1.72 -3.61 -7.95
C MET A 56 -2.40 -4.25 -9.18
N LEU A 57 -2.79 -3.47 -10.18
CA LEU A 57 -3.30 -3.97 -11.46
C LEU A 57 -2.18 -4.50 -12.35
N ASP A 58 -2.52 -5.44 -13.22
CA ASP A 58 -1.64 -5.98 -14.25
C ASP A 58 -1.87 -5.32 -15.63
N MET A 59 -1.00 -5.68 -16.57
CA MET A 59 -1.04 -5.15 -17.94
C MET A 59 -2.39 -5.39 -18.65
N ASP A 60 -3.04 -6.52 -18.38
CA ASP A 60 -4.32 -6.86 -19.01
C ASP A 60 -5.45 -5.97 -18.46
N CYS A 61 -5.45 -5.70 -17.15
CA CYS A 61 -6.37 -4.74 -16.54
C CYS A 61 -6.18 -3.32 -17.12
N PHE A 62 -4.92 -2.87 -17.29
CA PHE A 62 -4.66 -1.56 -17.90
C PHE A 62 -5.11 -1.50 -19.35
N SER A 63 -4.90 -2.57 -20.13
CA SER A 63 -5.37 -2.66 -21.52
C SER A 63 -6.90 -2.59 -21.60
N PHE A 64 -7.61 -3.25 -20.67
CA PHE A 64 -9.05 -3.15 -20.54
C PHE A 64 -9.50 -1.71 -20.22
N LEU A 65 -8.87 -1.07 -19.24
CA LEU A 65 -9.18 0.31 -18.87
C LEU A 65 -8.95 1.27 -20.03
N ASN A 66 -7.85 1.11 -20.77
CA ASN A 66 -7.51 1.98 -21.90
C ASN A 66 -8.59 1.94 -22.98
N ARG A 67 -9.11 0.74 -23.29
CA ARG A 67 -10.24 0.54 -24.21
C ARG A 67 -11.56 1.04 -23.64
N ALA A 68 -11.84 0.78 -22.36
CA ALA A 68 -13.09 1.19 -21.71
C ALA A 68 -13.23 2.72 -21.69
N LEU A 69 -12.13 3.45 -21.50
CA LEU A 69 -12.07 4.91 -21.50
C LEU A 69 -12.30 5.54 -22.89
N GLU A 70 -12.29 4.77 -23.97
CA GLU A 70 -12.65 5.26 -25.30
C GLU A 70 -14.16 5.34 -25.51
N SER A 71 -14.95 4.70 -24.65
CA SER A 71 -16.42 4.76 -24.72
C SER A 71 -16.94 6.14 -24.31
N GLU A 72 -17.90 6.69 -25.06
CA GLU A 72 -18.57 7.95 -24.74
C GLU A 72 -19.30 7.93 -23.38
N LEU A 73 -19.69 6.73 -22.93
CA LEU A 73 -20.40 6.52 -21.66
C LEU A 73 -19.46 6.12 -20.51
N ALA A 74 -18.14 6.19 -20.72
CA ALA A 74 -17.17 5.88 -19.69
C ALA A 74 -17.33 6.83 -18.48
N PRO A 75 -17.31 6.30 -17.25
CA PRO A 75 -17.29 7.14 -16.06
C PRO A 75 -15.97 7.91 -15.99
N VAL A 76 -15.95 8.99 -15.20
CA VAL A 76 -14.71 9.67 -14.86
C VAL A 76 -13.84 8.72 -14.02
N LEU A 77 -12.69 8.34 -14.56
CA LEU A 77 -11.74 7.49 -13.85
C LEU A 77 -10.84 8.35 -12.96
N VAL A 78 -10.83 8.04 -11.67
CA VAL A 78 -9.90 8.59 -10.69
C VAL A 78 -9.10 7.44 -10.11
N ILE A 79 -7.78 7.49 -10.25
CA ILE A 79 -6.88 6.46 -9.73
C ILE A 79 -5.92 7.05 -8.70
N ALA A 80 -5.57 6.26 -7.69
CA ALA A 80 -4.60 6.63 -6.67
C ALA A 80 -3.48 5.60 -6.56
N THR A 81 -2.29 6.06 -6.19
CA THR A 81 -1.12 5.22 -5.96
C THR A 81 -0.18 5.91 -4.98
N ASN A 82 0.42 5.11 -4.11
CA ASN A 82 1.48 5.55 -3.20
C ASN A 82 2.90 5.16 -3.70
N ARG A 83 3.01 4.57 -4.89
CA ARG A 83 4.30 4.15 -5.48
C ARG A 83 4.82 5.21 -6.44
N GLY A 84 6.10 5.55 -6.30
CA GLY A 84 6.81 6.46 -7.22
C GLY A 84 7.19 5.77 -8.53
N VAL A 85 8.04 4.74 -8.46
CA VAL A 85 8.38 3.85 -9.58
C VAL A 85 8.09 2.43 -9.14
N SER A 86 7.41 1.65 -9.98
CA SER A 86 7.06 0.26 -9.69
C SER A 86 7.05 -0.57 -10.96
N GLN A 87 7.16 -1.89 -10.81
CA GLN A 87 7.03 -2.84 -11.91
C GLN A 87 5.56 -2.94 -12.34
N ILE A 88 5.29 -2.90 -13.63
CA ILE A 88 3.96 -3.20 -14.16
C ILE A 88 3.74 -4.70 -14.03
N ARG A 89 2.76 -5.10 -13.21
CA ARG A 89 2.49 -6.52 -12.93
C ARG A 89 2.13 -7.24 -14.23
N GLY A 90 2.63 -8.47 -14.36
CA GLY A 90 2.53 -9.26 -15.60
C GLY A 90 3.63 -8.96 -16.63
N THR A 91 4.54 -8.01 -16.38
CA THR A 91 5.67 -7.68 -17.26
C THR A 91 6.97 -7.56 -16.47
N HIS A 92 8.12 -7.40 -17.14
CA HIS A 92 9.41 -7.10 -16.49
C HIS A 92 9.77 -5.60 -16.51
N TYR A 93 8.86 -4.74 -16.97
CA TYR A 93 9.12 -3.32 -17.13
C TYR A 93 8.74 -2.54 -15.87
N HIS A 94 9.55 -1.52 -15.57
CA HIS A 94 9.26 -0.56 -14.52
C HIS A 94 8.79 0.75 -15.15
N SER A 95 7.81 1.39 -14.51
CA SER A 95 7.27 2.66 -14.95
C SER A 95 6.92 3.57 -13.77
N PRO A 96 6.80 4.89 -14.00
CA PRO A 96 6.22 5.78 -13.00
C PRO A 96 4.86 5.24 -12.55
N HIS A 97 4.67 5.19 -11.23
CA HIS A 97 3.45 4.74 -10.57
C HIS A 97 3.04 3.28 -10.83
N GLY A 98 3.84 2.49 -11.57
CA GLY A 98 3.47 1.13 -11.99
C GLY A 98 2.39 1.11 -13.07
N ILE A 99 2.23 2.21 -13.81
CA ILE A 99 1.23 2.39 -14.87
C ILE A 99 1.91 2.36 -16.24
N PRO A 100 1.37 1.67 -17.26
CA PRO A 100 1.86 1.74 -18.63
C PRO A 100 1.91 3.18 -19.17
N LEU A 101 2.95 3.53 -19.95
CA LEU A 101 3.19 4.90 -20.43
C LEU A 101 2.04 5.43 -21.30
N ASP A 102 1.43 4.56 -22.11
CA ASP A 102 0.29 4.87 -22.96
C ASP A 102 -0.95 5.31 -22.17
N LEU A 103 -1.20 4.72 -21.00
CA LEU A 103 -2.25 5.20 -20.11
C LEU A 103 -1.79 6.45 -19.35
N LEU A 104 -0.53 6.49 -18.91
CA LEU A 104 0.02 7.62 -18.14
C LEU A 104 -0.06 8.95 -18.91
N ASP A 105 0.22 8.93 -20.21
CA ASP A 105 0.15 10.11 -21.08
C ASP A 105 -1.29 10.66 -21.23
N ARG A 106 -2.30 9.85 -20.92
CA ARG A 106 -3.72 10.24 -20.94
C ARG A 106 -4.21 10.78 -19.60
N LEU A 107 -3.41 10.72 -18.54
CA LEU A 107 -3.82 11.05 -17.17
C LEU A 107 -3.37 12.45 -16.76
N MET A 108 -4.22 13.12 -15.99
CA MET A 108 -3.84 14.33 -15.26
C MET A 108 -3.34 13.95 -13.87
N ILE A 109 -2.05 14.13 -13.61
CA ILE A 109 -1.43 13.80 -12.33
C ILE A 109 -1.61 14.96 -11.34
N ILE A 110 -2.26 14.70 -10.21
CA ILE A 110 -2.43 15.65 -9.11
C ILE A 110 -1.64 15.15 -7.90
N PRO A 111 -0.46 15.71 -7.60
CA PRO A 111 0.32 15.32 -6.43
C PRO A 111 -0.31 15.87 -5.15
N THR A 112 -0.39 15.04 -4.11
CA THR A 112 -0.82 15.47 -2.76
C THR A 112 0.39 15.71 -1.87
N THR A 113 0.32 16.73 -1.02
CA THR A 113 1.35 17.01 -0.02
C THR A 113 0.98 16.46 1.36
N PRO A 114 1.96 16.04 2.19
CA PRO A 114 1.69 15.66 3.57
C PRO A 114 1.12 16.83 4.38
N TYR A 115 0.17 16.53 5.28
CA TYR A 115 -0.45 17.54 6.12
C TYR A 115 0.52 18.21 7.11
N GLY A 116 0.31 19.50 7.35
CA GLY A 116 0.90 20.27 8.44
C GLY A 116 0.36 19.89 9.81
N PHE A 117 1.00 20.36 10.89
CA PHE A 117 0.56 20.07 12.26
C PHE A 117 -0.83 20.63 12.57
N GLU A 118 -1.09 21.89 12.18
CA GLU A 118 -2.39 22.54 12.39
C GLU A 118 -3.50 21.86 11.59
N GLU A 119 -3.22 21.43 10.35
CA GLU A 119 -4.17 20.69 9.51
C GLU A 119 -4.51 19.33 10.13
N LEU A 120 -3.51 18.61 10.65
CA LEU A 120 -3.74 17.35 11.37
C LEU A 120 -4.62 17.57 12.60
N LYS A 121 -4.37 18.63 13.38
CA LYS A 121 -5.18 18.97 14.55
C LYS A 121 -6.64 19.24 14.18
N GLU A 122 -6.88 20.01 13.12
CA GLU A 122 -8.24 20.28 12.64
C GLU A 122 -8.95 19.04 12.10
N ILE A 123 -8.25 18.19 11.34
CA ILE A 123 -8.82 16.92 10.86
C ILE A 123 -9.22 16.03 12.04
N LEU A 124 -8.34 15.88 13.04
CA LEU A 124 -8.65 15.10 14.24
C LEU A 124 -9.81 15.69 15.03
N LYS A 125 -9.91 17.02 15.11
CA LYS A 125 -11.04 17.71 15.76
C LYS A 125 -12.36 17.49 15.03
N VAL A 126 -12.36 17.43 13.70
CA VAL A 126 -13.55 17.02 12.91
C VAL A 126 -13.91 15.56 13.25
N ARG A 127 -12.92 14.66 13.28
CA ARG A 127 -13.15 13.23 13.58
C ARG A 127 -13.69 12.99 14.98
N CYS A 128 -13.17 13.69 16.01
CA CYS A 128 -13.72 13.64 17.36
C CYS A 128 -15.19 14.07 17.40
N ARG A 129 -15.57 15.11 16.63
CA ARG A 129 -16.97 15.56 16.53
C ARG A 129 -17.87 14.54 15.84
N GLU A 130 -17.40 13.97 14.72
CA GLU A 130 -18.11 12.92 13.97
C GLU A 130 -18.39 11.69 14.84
N GLU A 131 -17.41 11.27 15.64
CA GLU A 131 -17.49 10.12 16.53
C GLU A 131 -18.15 10.42 17.89
N ALA A 132 -18.58 11.67 18.10
CA ALA A 132 -19.14 12.16 19.37
C ALA A 132 -18.24 11.86 20.59
N VAL A 133 -16.95 12.13 20.46
CA VAL A 133 -15.93 11.96 21.51
C VAL A 133 -15.45 13.32 21.99
N ASP A 134 -15.72 13.62 23.26
CA ASP A 134 -15.13 14.79 23.93
C ASP A 134 -13.68 14.49 24.33
N MET A 135 -12.74 15.28 23.80
CA MET A 135 -11.29 15.14 24.04
C MET A 135 -10.71 16.44 24.60
N SER A 136 -9.78 16.37 25.56
CA SER A 136 -9.11 17.56 26.10
C SER A 136 -8.16 18.15 25.05
N GLU A 137 -7.88 19.45 25.13
CA GLU A 137 -6.97 20.09 24.18
C GLU A 137 -5.56 19.49 24.27
N ASP A 138 -5.08 19.18 25.47
CA ASP A 138 -3.77 18.54 25.67
C ASP A 138 -3.72 17.12 25.05
N ALA A 139 -4.81 16.36 25.17
CA ALA A 139 -4.92 15.03 24.55
C ALA A 139 -4.96 15.14 23.03
N LEU A 140 -5.65 16.14 22.49
CA LEU A 140 -5.70 16.41 21.06
C LEU A 140 -4.33 16.84 20.52
N GLU A 141 -3.59 17.68 21.26
CA GLU A 141 -2.23 18.08 20.88
C GLU A 141 -1.27 16.89 20.86
N LEU A 142 -1.31 16.02 21.88
CA LEU A 142 -0.55 14.78 21.89
C LEU A 142 -0.91 13.88 20.71
N LEU A 143 -2.21 13.75 20.42
CA LEU A 143 -2.69 12.92 19.32
C LEU A 143 -2.23 13.46 17.95
N SER A 144 -2.22 14.78 17.77
CA SER A 144 -1.68 15.44 16.57
C SER A 144 -0.18 15.19 16.39
N ARG A 145 0.58 15.18 17.49
CA ARG A 145 2.02 14.83 17.45
C ARG A 145 2.21 13.37 17.05
N ILE A 146 1.44 12.46 17.63
CA ILE A 146 1.42 11.05 17.25
C ILE A 146 1.07 10.89 15.76
N ALA A 147 0.07 11.62 15.26
CA ALA A 147 -0.33 11.59 13.86
C ALA A 147 0.79 12.03 12.91
N LYS A 148 1.59 13.02 13.33
CA LYS A 148 2.73 13.54 12.57
C LYS A 148 3.91 12.56 12.52
N GLU A 149 4.19 11.88 13.63
CA GLU A 149 5.28 10.90 13.73
C GLU A 149 4.93 9.54 13.09
N THR A 150 3.66 9.17 13.09
CA THR A 150 3.17 7.86 12.60
C THR A 150 2.32 8.00 11.34
N SER A 151 0.98 8.02 11.49
CA SER A 151 0.03 8.26 10.41
C SER A 151 -1.29 8.80 10.97
N LEU A 152 -2.00 9.57 10.15
CA LEU A 152 -3.33 10.06 10.47
C LEU A 152 -4.33 8.90 10.72
N ARG A 153 -4.22 7.81 9.96
CA ARG A 153 -5.08 6.61 10.13
C ARG A 153 -4.93 6.02 11.54
N TYR A 154 -3.69 5.87 12.00
CA TYR A 154 -3.42 5.35 13.34
C TYR A 154 -3.97 6.28 14.44
N ALA A 155 -3.77 7.59 14.29
CA ALA A 155 -4.32 8.59 15.21
C ALA A 155 -5.86 8.58 15.27
N ILE A 156 -6.55 8.39 14.13
CA ILE A 156 -8.01 8.27 14.10
C ILE A 156 -8.47 7.02 14.87
N HIS A 157 -7.84 5.86 14.65
CA HIS A 157 -8.16 4.64 15.43
C HIS A 157 -7.92 4.85 16.94
N MET A 158 -6.96 5.70 17.30
CA MET A 158 -6.68 6.05 18.69
C MET A 158 -7.80 6.88 19.34
N ILE A 159 -8.62 7.62 18.60
CA ILE A 159 -9.76 8.39 19.15
C ILE A 159 -10.76 7.43 19.81
N ILE A 160 -11.24 6.43 19.05
CA ILE A 160 -12.21 5.45 19.55
C ILE A 160 -11.64 4.63 20.71
N THR A 161 -10.41 4.13 20.57
CA THR A 161 -9.79 3.30 21.62
C THR A 161 -9.57 4.09 22.91
N SER A 162 -9.15 5.36 22.82
CA SER A 162 -8.99 6.24 23.99
C SER A 162 -10.34 6.59 24.64
N SER A 163 -11.39 6.77 23.83
CA SER A 163 -12.77 6.92 24.32
C SER A 163 -13.25 5.70 25.12
N LEU A 164 -12.96 4.49 24.63
CA LEU A 164 -13.29 3.25 25.35
C LEU A 164 -12.54 3.12 26.68
N VAL A 165 -11.26 3.51 26.71
CA VAL A 165 -10.46 3.52 27.95
C VAL A 165 -11.00 4.57 28.94
N ALA A 166 -11.35 5.77 28.47
CA ALA A 166 -11.95 6.82 29.30
C ALA A 166 -13.30 6.35 29.89
N LYS A 167 -14.17 5.75 29.07
CA LYS A 167 -15.44 5.15 29.52
C LYS A 167 -15.23 4.07 30.57
N LYS A 168 -14.24 3.20 30.39
CA LYS A 168 -13.89 2.15 31.38
C LYS A 168 -13.46 2.75 32.73
N ARG A 169 -12.79 3.90 32.71
CA ARG A 169 -12.40 4.66 33.92
C ARG A 169 -13.51 5.57 34.44
N LYS A 170 -14.70 5.57 33.82
CA LYS A 170 -15.81 6.48 34.11
C LYS A 170 -15.43 7.96 33.98
N SER A 171 -14.44 8.27 33.15
CA SER A 171 -14.11 9.65 32.81
C SER A 171 -15.06 10.16 31.73
N PRO A 172 -15.64 11.37 31.89
CA PRO A 172 -16.54 11.94 30.90
C PRO A 172 -15.82 12.41 29.62
N LYS A 173 -14.50 12.62 29.70
CA LYS A 173 -13.68 13.22 28.63
C LYS A 173 -12.39 12.45 28.43
N VAL A 174 -11.91 12.39 27.19
CA VAL A 174 -10.62 11.77 26.86
C VAL A 174 -9.49 12.72 27.23
N GLU A 175 -8.84 12.41 28.34
CA GLU A 175 -7.61 13.05 28.82
C GLU A 175 -6.33 12.37 28.31
N LEU A 176 -5.19 13.02 28.56
CA LEU A 176 -3.85 12.65 28.07
C LEU A 176 -3.45 11.23 28.49
N ASP A 177 -3.72 10.85 29.74
CA ASP A 177 -3.44 9.51 30.29
C ASP A 177 -4.10 8.38 29.49
N HIS A 178 -5.29 8.61 28.93
CA HIS A 178 -6.00 7.62 28.14
C HIS A 178 -5.31 7.39 26.80
N VAL A 179 -4.87 8.48 26.15
CA VAL A 179 -4.14 8.45 24.88
C VAL A 179 -2.79 7.75 25.05
N GLU A 180 -2.05 8.08 26.11
CA GLU A 180 -0.79 7.39 26.43
C GLU A 180 -0.99 5.90 26.69
N ARG A 181 -2.06 5.53 27.40
CA ARG A 181 -2.36 4.12 27.67
C ARG A 181 -2.65 3.38 26.37
N CYS A 182 -3.44 3.95 25.47
CA CYS A 182 -3.72 3.36 24.16
C CYS A 182 -2.46 3.24 23.31
N PHE A 183 -1.61 4.27 23.30
CA PHE A 183 -0.35 4.25 22.57
C PHE A 183 0.60 3.15 23.05
N LYS A 184 0.59 2.83 24.35
CA LYS A 184 1.37 1.71 24.92
C LYS A 184 0.79 0.33 24.56
N LEU A 185 -0.52 0.23 24.36
CA LEU A 185 -1.20 -1.05 24.08
C LEU A 185 -1.20 -1.40 22.59
N PHE A 186 -1.39 -0.40 21.72
CA PHE A 186 -1.46 -0.59 20.28
C PHE A 186 -0.18 -0.04 19.66
N ALA A 187 0.55 -0.88 18.92
CA ALA A 187 1.71 -0.45 18.15
C ALA A 187 1.26 0.10 16.79
N ASP A 188 1.90 1.17 16.33
CA ASP A 188 1.80 1.57 14.92
C ASP A 188 2.70 0.66 14.06
N VAL A 189 2.59 0.79 12.73
CA VAL A 189 3.32 -0.03 11.78
C VAL A 189 4.83 0.04 12.00
N GLN A 190 5.40 1.21 12.27
CA GLN A 190 6.85 1.35 12.44
C GLN A 190 7.32 0.67 13.73
N ARG A 191 6.61 0.87 14.84
CA ARG A 191 6.92 0.18 16.11
C ARG A 191 6.72 -1.33 16.00
N SER A 192 5.67 -1.77 15.32
CA SER A 192 5.40 -3.19 15.09
C SER A 192 6.49 -3.85 14.25
N THR A 193 6.95 -3.20 13.17
CA THR A 193 8.03 -3.72 12.34
C THR A 193 9.34 -3.82 13.12
N LYS A 194 9.68 -2.80 13.92
CA LYS A 194 10.88 -2.83 14.78
C LYS A 194 10.83 -3.99 15.77
N PHE A 195 9.68 -4.18 16.42
CA PHE A 195 9.47 -5.29 17.34
C PHE A 195 9.68 -6.65 16.66
N VAL A 196 9.10 -6.87 15.48
CA VAL A 196 9.30 -8.12 14.72
C VAL A 196 10.76 -8.34 14.32
N MET A 197 11.47 -7.27 13.93
CA MET A 197 12.90 -7.34 13.58
C MET A 197 13.80 -7.66 14.79
N GLU A 198 13.51 -7.07 15.95
CA GLU A 198 14.28 -7.30 17.19
C GLU A 198 14.11 -8.73 17.71
N TYR A 199 12.89 -9.27 17.62
CA TYR A 199 12.54 -10.61 18.08
C TYR A 199 12.49 -11.63 16.93
N GLN A 200 13.17 -11.35 15.81
CA GLN A 200 13.10 -12.14 14.58
C GLN A 200 13.39 -13.64 14.83
N GLN A 201 14.34 -13.95 15.71
CA GLN A 201 14.72 -15.32 16.05
C GLN A 201 13.63 -16.09 16.82
N GLU A 202 12.77 -15.38 17.57
CA GLU A 202 11.66 -15.98 18.32
C GLU A 202 10.38 -16.09 17.47
N PHE A 203 10.26 -15.29 16.41
CA PHE A 203 9.12 -15.33 15.48
C PHE A 203 9.34 -16.23 14.26
N LEU A 204 10.58 -16.35 13.76
CA LEU A 204 10.96 -17.29 12.70
C LEU A 204 11.25 -18.69 13.25
N PHE A 205 10.28 -19.30 13.93
CA PHE A 205 10.25 -20.76 14.02
C PHE A 205 9.53 -21.30 12.78
N HIS A 206 10.22 -21.35 11.63
CA HIS A 206 9.95 -22.26 10.49
C HIS A 206 10.81 -21.96 9.24
N GLU A 207 12.09 -21.59 9.38
CA GLU A 207 13.06 -22.17 8.43
C GLU A 207 13.45 -23.51 9.03
N ALA A 208 12.96 -24.59 8.41
CA ALA A 208 13.48 -25.92 8.65
C ALA A 208 15.01 -25.82 8.62
N GLN A 209 15.67 -26.36 9.64
CA GLN A 209 17.10 -26.64 9.55
C GLN A 209 17.33 -27.43 8.26
N SER A 210 17.83 -26.78 7.22
CA SER A 210 18.38 -27.46 6.05
C SER A 210 19.56 -28.29 6.55
N PRO A 211 19.52 -29.62 6.50
CA PRO A 211 20.68 -30.42 6.85
C PRO A 211 21.60 -30.43 5.64
N ASP A 212 22.40 -29.39 5.46
CA ASP A 212 23.54 -29.41 4.53
C ASP A 212 24.65 -28.48 5.02
N ALA A 213 25.22 -28.86 6.16
CA ALA A 213 26.57 -28.49 6.57
C ALA A 213 27.45 -29.75 6.52
N SER A 214 27.67 -30.29 5.32
CA SER A 214 28.75 -31.24 5.09
C SER A 214 29.19 -31.22 3.62
N ILE A 215 30.04 -30.25 3.27
CA ILE A 215 31.07 -30.49 2.27
C ILE A 215 32.41 -30.25 2.96
N GLN A 216 33.23 -31.30 2.87
CA GLN A 216 34.46 -31.58 3.60
C GLN A 216 35.59 -30.65 3.16
N ASP A 217 36.29 -30.05 4.13
CA ASP A 217 37.68 -29.62 3.92
C ASP A 217 38.54 -30.25 5.01
N GLY A 218 39.32 -31.26 4.62
CA GLY A 218 40.03 -32.12 5.54
C GLY A 218 40.96 -33.10 4.85
N THR A 219 41.79 -32.64 3.92
CA THR A 219 42.97 -33.41 3.50
C THR A 219 44.20 -32.88 4.23
N LYS A 220 44.67 -33.64 5.21
CA LYS A 220 45.94 -33.43 5.89
C LYS A 220 47.10 -33.69 4.93
N LEU A 221 48.11 -32.82 4.94
CA LEU A 221 49.49 -33.26 4.75
C LEU A 221 50.41 -32.57 5.77
N ASN A 222 50.98 -33.40 6.65
CA ASN A 222 52.05 -33.07 7.59
C ASN A 222 53.28 -32.51 6.85
N THR A 223 54.05 -31.62 7.50
CA THR A 223 55.37 -31.94 8.13
C THR A 223 56.09 -30.65 8.58
N THR A 224 56.58 -30.64 9.84
CA THR A 224 57.86 -30.08 10.36
C THR A 224 58.55 -28.95 9.57
N THR A 225 59.04 -27.83 10.11
CA THR A 225 59.89 -27.62 11.30
C THR A 225 60.24 -26.12 11.45
N ASN A 226 60.30 -25.67 12.71
CA ASN A 226 61.07 -24.59 13.34
C ASN A 226 61.17 -23.12 12.83
N PRO A 227 61.31 -22.16 13.78
CA PRO A 227 61.40 -20.72 13.53
C PRO A 227 62.83 -20.19 13.66
N SER A 228 63.28 -19.30 12.76
CA SER A 228 64.32 -18.29 13.02
C SER A 228 64.67 -17.49 11.76
N GLU A 229 65.17 -16.28 11.98
CA GLU A 229 65.88 -15.37 11.03
C GLU A 229 64.97 -14.54 10.12
N ALA A 230 64.71 -13.27 10.44
CA ALA A 230 65.60 -12.12 10.41
C ALA A 230 65.87 -11.56 9.00
N ALA A 231 65.57 -10.26 8.90
CA ALA A 231 66.28 -9.25 8.12
C ALA A 231 66.02 -9.11 6.60
N ARG A 232 65.27 -8.04 6.30
CA ARG A 232 65.76 -6.79 5.68
C ARG A 232 65.98 -6.76 4.15
N VAL A 233 65.68 -5.57 3.62
CA VAL A 233 66.19 -4.89 2.41
C VAL A 233 65.17 -4.72 1.26
N GLU A 234 64.75 -3.46 1.07
CA GLU A 234 64.05 -2.85 -0.09
C GLU A 234 64.97 -2.78 -1.35
N PRO A 235 64.73 -1.93 -2.38
CA PRO A 235 63.55 -1.61 -3.22
C PRO A 235 63.89 -1.75 -4.74
N GLY A 236 62.94 -1.37 -5.62
CA GLY A 236 63.18 -0.98 -7.02
C GLY A 236 62.65 -1.97 -8.05
N ALA A 237 62.25 -1.60 -9.27
CA ALA A 237 62.07 -0.35 -10.00
C ALA A 237 61.41 -0.74 -11.36
N ALA A 238 61.02 0.26 -12.15
CA ALA A 238 60.67 0.21 -13.59
C ALA A 238 59.24 -0.28 -13.92
N SER A 239 58.30 0.55 -14.39
CA SER A 239 58.23 1.40 -15.61
C SER A 239 57.82 0.65 -16.89
N THR A 240 56.85 1.22 -17.59
CA THR A 240 56.44 1.15 -19.03
C THR A 240 54.90 1.06 -19.04
N ASP A 241 54.12 2.09 -19.32
CA ASP A 241 54.10 3.05 -20.43
C ASP A 241 54.21 2.44 -21.83
N ALA A 242 53.08 2.53 -22.53
CA ALA A 242 52.90 2.89 -23.95
C ALA A 242 52.22 1.84 -24.85
N MET A 243 51.24 2.36 -25.59
CA MET A 243 50.90 2.06 -27.00
C MET A 243 50.16 0.74 -27.31
N GLN A 244 49.25 0.62 -28.29
CA GLN A 244 48.51 1.53 -29.17
C GLN A 244 47.56 0.64 -30.00
N GLU A 245 46.45 1.20 -30.45
CA GLU A 245 45.75 0.93 -31.73
C GLU A 245 45.09 -0.43 -32.06
N GLY A 246 43.88 -0.28 -32.59
CA GLY A 246 42.98 -1.27 -33.18
C GLY A 246 41.60 -0.66 -33.38
#